data_AF-A0A562UN53-F1
#
_entry.id   AF-A0A562UN53-F1
#
_cell.length_a   1.000
_cell.length_b   1.000
_cell.length_c   1.000
_cell.angle_alpha   90.00
_cell.angle_beta   90.00
_cell.angle_gamma   90.00
#
_symmetry.space_group_name_H-M   'P 1'
#
loop_
_entity.id
_entity.type
_entity.pdbx_description
1 polymer ?
#
loop_
_entity_poly.entity_id
_entity_poly.type
_entity_poly.pdbx_seq_one_letter_code
_entity_poly.pdbx_strand_id
1 'polypeptide(L)'
;MDIFTILFLIGAALIVPIMISIVVRNQQIGSPTLAGAAALGFGAFTVITIASEGVEQVILNHTVNYWGTQVWYDLIIAASVALFFIAPRARAVGMNLWPWALFVALTASIGLLAMIGRLFWLEQRSTDHA
;
A
#
# COMPACT_ATOMS: atom_id res chain seq x y z
N MET A 1 -8.00 28.20 2.18
CA MET A 1 -7.96 26.76 1.82
C MET A 1 -8.01 26.01 3.12
N ASP A 2 -8.98 25.12 3.30
CA ASP A 2 -9.08 24.32 4.53
C ASP A 2 -7.95 23.28 4.60
N ILE A 3 -7.78 22.70 5.79
CA ILE A 3 -6.71 21.74 6.07
C ILE A 3 -6.80 20.48 5.19
N PHE A 4 -8.01 20.01 4.85
CA PHE A 4 -8.19 18.81 4.04
C PHE A 4 -7.79 19.06 2.59
N THR A 5 -8.11 20.24 2.05
CA THR A 5 -7.64 20.65 0.73
C THR A 5 -6.11 20.75 0.68
N ILE A 6 -5.46 21.25 1.73
CA ILE A 6 -3.99 21.27 1.82
C ILE A 6 -3.42 19.85 1.81
N LEU A 7 -3.94 18.95 2.65
CA LEU A 7 -3.49 17.55 2.73
C LEU A 7 -3.68 16.82 1.39
N PHE A 8 -4.81 17.03 0.72
CA PHE A 8 -5.07 16.50 -0.61
C PHE A 8 -4.01 16.95 -1.63
N LEU A 9 -3.70 18.25 -1.68
CA LEU A 9 -2.71 18.79 -2.60
C LEU A 9 -1.29 18.30 -2.30
N ILE A 10 -0.94 18.12 -1.03
CA ILE A 10 0.35 17.51 -0.65
C ILE A 10 0.43 16.07 -1.19
N GLY A 11 -0.62 15.27 -1.01
CA GLY A 11 -0.67 13.91 -1.56
C GLY A 11 -0.52 13.89 -3.09
N ALA A 12 -1.26 14.75 -3.79
CA ALA A 12 -1.19 14.89 -5.24
C ALA A 12 0.18 15.38 -5.73
N ALA A 13 0.85 16.26 -4.99
CA ALA A 13 2.19 16.73 -5.34
C ALA A 13 3.26 15.66 -5.12
N LEU A 14 3.13 14.85 -4.07
CA LEU A 14 4.11 13.81 -3.73
C LEU A 14 4.04 12.58 -4.63
N ILE A 15 2.88 12.23 -5.19
CA ILE A 15 2.76 11.02 -6.01
C ILE A 15 3.53 11.12 -7.33
N VAL A 16 3.59 12.30 -7.94
CA VAL A 16 4.26 12.53 -9.22
C VAL A 16 5.76 12.17 -9.19
N PRO A 17 6.59 12.71 -8.28
CA PRO A 17 8.01 12.35 -8.23
C PRO A 17 8.23 10.87 -7.86
N ILE A 18 7.35 10.27 -7.04
CA ILE A 18 7.41 8.83 -6.72
C ILE A 18 7.20 8.01 -8.00
N MET A 19 6.15 8.28 -8.77
CA MET A 19 5.86 7.59 -10.02
C MET A 19 6.99 7.74 -11.04
N ILE A 20 7.51 8.97 -11.22
CA ILE A 20 8.67 9.23 -12.07
C ILE A 20 9.87 8.38 -11.61
N SER A 21 10.13 8.32 -10.31
CA SER A 21 11.25 7.54 -9.78
C SER A 21 11.11 6.04 -10.05
N ILE A 22 9.89 5.48 -9.98
CA ILE A 22 9.61 4.08 -10.27
C ILE A 22 9.84 3.77 -11.75
N VAL A 23 9.41 4.67 -12.64
CA VAL A 23 9.55 4.48 -14.10
C VAL A 23 11.00 4.67 -14.56
N VAL A 24 11.72 5.63 -13.99
CA VAL A 24 13.09 5.98 -14.42
C VAL A 24 14.14 5.04 -13.82
N ARG A 25 13.92 4.52 -12.61
CA ARG A 25 14.88 3.62 -11.95
C ARG A 25 14.65 2.18 -12.39
N ASN A 26 15.64 1.58 -13.04
CA ASN A 26 15.60 0.17 -13.44
C ASN A 26 15.98 -0.78 -12.28
N GLN A 27 15.40 -0.58 -11.10
CA GLN A 27 15.64 -1.45 -9.94
C GLN A 27 14.78 -2.72 -10.04
N GLN A 28 15.42 -3.88 -10.02
CA GLN A 28 14.73 -5.18 -10.06
C GLN A 28 14.10 -5.56 -8.71
N ILE A 29 14.78 -5.20 -7.62
CA ILE A 29 14.32 -5.39 -6.24
C ILE A 29 14.28 -4.03 -5.55
N GLY A 30 13.15 -3.71 -4.92
CA GLY A 30 12.99 -2.45 -4.19
C GLY A 30 13.62 -2.47 -2.80
N SER A 31 13.39 -1.40 -2.03
CA SER A 31 13.93 -1.27 -0.67
C SER A 31 12.96 -1.80 0.40
N PRO A 32 13.35 -2.82 1.20
CA PRO A 32 12.55 -3.31 2.32
C PRO A 32 12.29 -2.23 3.37
N THR A 33 13.29 -1.39 3.63
CA THR A 33 13.21 -0.34 4.65
C THR A 33 12.26 0.77 4.24
N LEU A 34 12.27 1.20 2.98
CA LEU A 34 11.32 2.20 2.48
C LEU A 34 9.88 1.66 2.49
N ALA A 35 9.66 0.41 2.03
CA ALA A 35 8.34 -0.21 2.06
C ALA A 35 7.83 -0.38 3.50
N GLY A 36 8.67 -0.85 4.42
CA GLY A 36 8.34 -0.99 5.84
C GLY A 36 8.07 0.36 6.52
N ALA A 37 8.87 1.39 6.24
CA ALA A 37 8.66 2.73 6.78
C ALA A 37 7.35 3.34 6.27
N ALA A 38 7.01 3.15 5.00
CA ALA A 38 5.73 3.60 4.44
C ALA A 38 4.54 2.85 5.07
N ALA A 39 4.66 1.53 5.26
CA ALA A 39 3.63 0.74 5.95
C ALA A 39 3.41 1.23 7.39
N LEU A 40 4.48 1.47 8.14
CA LEU A 40 4.41 1.98 9.51
C LEU A 40 3.85 3.39 9.56
N GLY A 41 4.31 4.29 8.69
CA GLY A 41 3.86 5.68 8.65
C GLY A 41 2.36 5.78 8.32
N PHE A 42 1.91 5.11 7.25
CA PHE A 42 0.50 5.14 6.87
C PHE A 42 -0.39 4.34 7.84
N GLY A 43 0.12 3.24 8.39
CA GLY A 43 -0.56 2.48 9.43
C GLY A 43 -0.76 3.29 10.71
N ALA A 44 0.27 4.01 11.18
CA ALA A 44 0.16 4.89 12.33
C ALA A 44 -0.84 6.03 12.09
N PHE A 45 -0.81 6.65 10.91
CA PHE A 45 -1.80 7.65 10.53
C PHE A 45 -3.22 7.07 10.54
N THR A 46 -3.42 5.88 9.98
CA THR A 46 -4.71 5.17 9.97
C THR A 46 -5.22 4.88 11.38
N VAL A 47 -4.34 4.46 12.30
CA VAL A 47 -4.70 4.26 13.72
C VAL A 47 -5.17 5.56 14.36
N ILE A 48 -4.47 6.68 14.11
CA ILE A 48 -4.87 8.00 14.61
C ILE A 48 -6.23 8.42 14.05
N THR A 49 -6.46 8.21 12.75
CA THR A 49 -7.76 8.50 12.11
C THR A 49 -8.87 7.67 12.73
N ILE A 50 -8.69 6.36 12.89
CA ILE A 50 -9.70 5.50 13.53
C ILE A 50 -9.96 5.92 14.98
N ALA A 51 -8.92 6.26 15.73
CA ALA A 51 -9.06 6.71 17.12
C ALA A 51 -9.78 8.06 17.23
N SER A 52 -9.67 8.92 16.21
CA SER A 52 -10.24 10.27 16.21
C SER A 52 -11.65 10.32 15.62
N GLU A 53 -11.93 9.48 14.62
CA GLU A 53 -13.14 9.61 13.79
C GLU A 53 -13.99 8.33 13.77
N GLY A 54 -13.48 7.21 14.29
CA GLY A 54 -14.17 5.92 14.30
C GLY A 54 -14.02 5.12 13.01
N VAL A 55 -14.23 3.80 13.10
CA VAL A 55 -14.13 2.88 11.95
C VAL A 55 -15.31 3.00 10.98
N GLU A 56 -16.47 3.47 11.45
CA GLU A 56 -17.67 3.68 10.65
C GLU A 56 -17.48 4.67 9.49
N GLN A 57 -16.53 5.60 9.61
CA GLN A 57 -16.18 6.55 8.55
C GLN A 57 -15.67 5.86 7.30
N VAL A 58 -15.12 4.65 7.41
CA VAL A 58 -14.79 3.83 6.23
C VAL A 58 -16.05 3.57 5.42
N ILE A 59 -17.18 3.23 6.03
CA ILE A 59 -18.41 2.98 5.26
C ILE A 59 -18.99 4.29 4.75
N LEU A 60 -19.08 5.31 5.61
CA LEU A 60 -19.72 6.58 5.28
C LEU A 60 -19.03 7.29 4.10
N ASN A 61 -17.70 7.39 4.12
CA ASN A 61 -16.93 8.06 3.07
C ASN A 61 -17.03 7.35 1.70
N HIS A 62 -17.27 6.03 1.69
CA HIS A 62 -17.37 5.25 0.45
C HIS A 62 -18.82 5.07 -0.05
N THR A 63 -19.82 5.57 0.68
CA THR A 63 -21.24 5.42 0.33
C THR A 63 -21.99 6.75 0.23
N VAL A 64 -21.32 7.87 0.46
CA VAL A 64 -21.92 9.21 0.44
C VAL A 64 -22.42 9.64 -0.95
N ASN A 65 -21.72 9.24 -2.02
CA ASN A 65 -22.07 9.56 -3.39
C ASN A 65 -21.36 8.60 -4.38
N TYR A 66 -21.64 8.75 -5.67
CA TYR A 66 -21.02 7.92 -6.71
C TYR A 66 -19.49 8.04 -6.77
N TRP A 67 -18.91 9.20 -6.45
CA TRP A 67 -17.45 9.34 -6.39
C TRP A 67 -16.84 8.53 -5.25
N GLY A 68 -17.42 8.58 -4.04
CA GLY A 68 -16.98 7.79 -2.90
C GLY A 68 -17.05 6.28 -3.18
N THR A 69 -18.15 5.82 -3.79
CA THR A 69 -18.30 4.41 -4.17
C THR A 69 -17.37 4.01 -5.31
N GLN A 70 -17.13 4.91 -6.27
CA GLN A 70 -16.17 4.66 -7.34
C GLN A 70 -14.74 4.53 -6.80
N VAL A 71 -14.31 5.41 -5.89
CA VAL A 71 -12.98 5.34 -5.23
C VAL A 71 -12.82 4.05 -4.42
N TRP A 72 -13.89 3.57 -3.78
CA TRP A 72 -13.89 2.27 -3.10
C TRP A 72 -13.57 1.11 -4.05
N TYR A 73 -14.25 1.05 -5.20
CA TYR A 73 -13.99 0.01 -6.19
C TYR A 73 -12.59 0.15 -6.79
N ASP A 74 -12.14 1.37 -7.07
CA ASP A 74 -10.78 1.63 -7.55
C ASP A 74 -9.73 1.08 -6.58
N LEU A 75 -9.89 1.34 -5.27
CA LEU A 75 -9.01 0.82 -4.23
C LEU A 75 -8.94 -0.72 -4.22
N ILE A 76 -10.10 -1.39 -4.27
CA ILE A 76 -10.17 -2.86 -4.29
C ILE A 76 -9.49 -3.41 -5.53
N ILE A 77 -9.78 -2.84 -6.70
CA ILE A 77 -9.23 -3.29 -7.98
C ILE A 77 -7.71 -3.07 -8.00
N ALA A 78 -7.24 -1.89 -7.60
CA ALA A 78 -5.82 -1.57 -7.54
C ALA A 78 -5.05 -2.51 -6.59
N ALA A 79 -5.57 -2.76 -5.39
CA ALA A 79 -4.98 -3.71 -4.44
C ALA A 79 -4.96 -5.14 -5.00
N SER A 80 -6.03 -5.55 -5.70
CA SER A 80 -6.12 -6.87 -6.33
C SER A 80 -5.11 -7.05 -7.47
N VAL A 81 -4.97 -6.05 -8.33
CA VAL A 81 -3.98 -6.03 -9.42
C VAL A 81 -2.56 -6.09 -8.85
N ALA A 82 -2.28 -5.31 -7.80
CA ALA A 82 -0.97 -5.34 -7.17
C ALA A 82 -0.67 -6.73 -6.56
N LEU A 83 -1.62 -7.30 -5.80
CA LEU A 83 -1.47 -8.63 -5.21
C LEU A 83 -1.30 -9.71 -6.29
N PHE A 84 -2.02 -9.61 -7.42
CA PHE A 84 -1.87 -10.52 -8.57
C PHE A 84 -0.42 -10.54 -9.09
N PHE A 85 0.22 -9.39 -9.24
CA PHE A 85 1.62 -9.32 -9.71
C PHE A 85 2.65 -9.68 -8.64
N ILE A 86 2.37 -9.39 -7.36
CA ILE A 86 3.30 -9.66 -6.26
C ILE A 86 3.28 -11.14 -5.86
N ALA A 87 2.13 -11.81 -5.97
CA ALA A 87 1.94 -13.18 -5.51
C ALA A 87 2.95 -14.19 -6.11
N PRO A 88 3.22 -14.22 -7.43
CA PRO A 88 4.23 -15.14 -8.00
C PRO A 88 5.63 -14.92 -7.42
N ARG A 89 6.06 -13.66 -7.25
CA ARG A 89 7.36 -13.31 -6.66
C ARG A 89 7.46 -13.76 -5.20
N ALA A 90 6.41 -13.50 -4.42
CA ALA A 90 6.32 -13.95 -3.03
C ALA A 90 6.42 -15.47 -2.90
N ARG A 91 5.78 -16.23 -3.80
CA ARG A 91 5.89 -17.70 -3.84
C ARG A 91 7.32 -18.15 -4.17
N ALA A 92 7.99 -17.48 -5.10
CA ALA A 92 9.34 -17.84 -5.53
C ALA A 92 10.37 -17.77 -4.40
N VAL A 93 10.15 -16.88 -3.43
CA VAL A 93 10.98 -16.76 -2.21
C VAL A 93 10.39 -17.47 -0.99
N GLY A 94 9.42 -18.36 -1.19
CA GLY A 94 8.88 -19.24 -0.14
C GLY A 94 7.91 -18.60 0.85
N MET A 95 7.31 -17.45 0.54
CA MET A 95 6.29 -16.85 1.40
C MET A 95 4.99 -17.68 1.39
N ASN A 96 4.39 -17.90 2.55
CA ASN A 96 2.99 -18.36 2.64
C ASN A 96 2.05 -17.17 2.39
N LEU A 97 1.30 -17.18 1.29
CA LEU A 97 0.50 -16.03 0.86
C LEU A 97 -0.77 -15.80 1.65
N TRP A 98 -1.34 -16.83 2.30
CA TRP A 98 -2.66 -16.70 2.93
C TRP A 98 -2.73 -15.61 4.02
N PRO A 99 -1.78 -15.54 4.98
CA PRO A 99 -1.79 -14.46 5.96
C PRO A 99 -1.63 -13.08 5.33
N TRP A 100 -0.81 -12.96 4.29
CA TRP A 100 -0.58 -11.70 3.59
C TRP A 100 -1.80 -11.26 2.78
N ALA A 101 -2.45 -12.18 2.06
CA ALA A 101 -3.67 -11.90 1.32
C ALA A 101 -4.79 -11.44 2.25
N LEU A 102 -4.94 -12.08 3.42
CA LEU A 102 -5.89 -11.64 4.43
C LEU A 102 -5.54 -10.24 4.96
N PHE A 103 -4.27 -9.99 5.25
CA PHE A 103 -3.84 -8.68 5.75
C PHE A 103 -4.05 -7.56 4.72
N VAL A 104 -3.76 -7.82 3.44
CA VAL A 104 -4.05 -6.91 2.32
C VAL A 104 -5.55 -6.71 2.16
N ALA A 105 -6.37 -7.76 2.23
CA ALA A 105 -7.81 -7.63 2.11
C ALA A 105 -8.43 -6.75 3.21
N LEU A 106 -7.88 -6.81 4.42
CA LEU A 106 -8.37 -6.04 5.57
C LEU A 106 -7.83 -4.61 5.62
N THR A 107 -6.68 -4.32 5.02
CA THR A 107 -5.96 -3.03 5.22
C THR A 107 -5.44 -2.38 3.95
N ALA A 108 -5.76 -2.95 2.79
CA ALA A 108 -5.34 -2.53 1.47
C ALA A 108 -3.82 -2.26 1.38
N SER A 109 -3.43 -0.99 1.23
CA SER A 109 -2.04 -0.58 1.01
C SER A 109 -1.13 -0.84 2.22
N ILE A 110 -1.64 -0.84 3.46
CA ILE A 110 -0.80 -1.09 4.65
C ILE A 110 -0.28 -2.53 4.61
N GLY A 111 -1.18 -3.49 4.46
CA GLY A 111 -0.82 -4.91 4.34
C GLY A 111 0.03 -5.18 3.10
N LEU A 112 -0.25 -4.48 2.00
CA LEU A 112 0.51 -4.63 0.76
C LEU A 112 1.94 -4.11 0.90
N LEU A 113 2.14 -2.93 1.50
CA LEU A 113 3.46 -2.35 1.76
C LEU A 113 4.27 -3.24 2.73
N ALA A 114 3.63 -3.78 3.77
CA ALA A 114 4.27 -4.72 4.67
C ALA A 114 4.68 -6.02 3.97
N MET A 115 3.80 -6.58 3.12
CA MET A 115 4.07 -7.77 2.31
C MET A 115 5.24 -7.54 1.35
N ILE A 116 5.25 -6.41 0.64
CA ILE A 116 6.32 -6.06 -0.29
C ILE A 116 7.65 -5.83 0.45
N GLY A 117 7.61 -5.18 1.62
CA GLY A 117 8.80 -5.02 2.46
C GLY A 117 9.42 -6.38 2.85
N ARG A 118 8.59 -7.35 3.22
CA ARG A 118 9.03 -8.73 3.48
C ARG A 118 9.57 -9.40 2.22
N LEU A 119 8.88 -9.25 1.09
CA LEU A 119 9.30 -9.81 -0.20
C LEU A 119 10.69 -9.32 -0.60
N PHE A 120 10.89 -8.00 -0.63
CA PHE A 120 12.18 -7.42 -1.01
C PHE A 120 13.33 -7.88 -0.11
N TRP A 121 13.07 -8.05 1.18
CA TRP A 121 14.08 -8.54 2.12
C TRP A 121 14.47 -9.99 1.83
N LEU A 122 13.51 -10.84 1.47
CA LEU A 122 13.77 -12.23 1.09
C LEU A 122 14.51 -12.31 -0.25
N GLU A 123 14.07 -11.55 -1.25
CA GLU A 123 14.71 -11.53 -2.58
C GLU A 123 16.19 -11.09 -2.48
N GLN A 124 16.49 -10.06 -1.68
CA GLN A 124 17.87 -9.61 -1.44
C GLN A 124 18.74 -10.69 -0.80
N ARG A 125 18.20 -11.43 0.17
CA ARG A 125 18.94 -12.54 0.80
C ARG A 125 19.17 -13.71 -0.14
N SER A 126 18.21 -14.00 -1.02
CA SER A 126 18.38 -15.05 -2.02
C SER A 126 19.44 -14.70 -3.06
N THR A 127 19.59 -13.42 -3.40
CA THR A 127 20.67 -12.96 -4.31
C THR A 127 22.04 -12.94 -3.66
N ASP A 128 22.14 -12.65 -2.35
CA ASP A 128 23.42 -12.63 -1.63
C ASP A 128 24.01 -14.04 -1.40
N HIS A 129 23.20 -15.09 -1.57
CA HIS A 129 23.58 -16.50 -1.39
C HIS A 129 23.71 -17.29 -2.70
N ALA A 130 23.54 -16.64 -3.86
CA ALA A 130 23.69 -17.22 -5.19
C ALA A 130 25.05 -16.87 -5.80
#